data_AF-A0A1E4C3B7-F1
#
_entry.id   AF-A0A1E4C3B7-F1
#
_cell.length_a   1.000
_cell.length_b   1.000
_cell.length_c   1.000
_cell.angle_alpha   90.00
_cell.angle_beta   90.00
_cell.angle_gamma   90.00
#
_symmetry.space_group_name_H-M   'P 1'
#
loop_
_entity.id
_entity.type
_entity.pdbx_description
1 polymer ?
#
loop_
_entity_poly.entity_id
_entity_poly.type
_entity_poly.pdbx_seq_one_letter_code
_entity_poly.pdbx_strand_id
1 'polypeptide(L)'
;MDPIRLLHEDNALRLDLCDLLEHIADGLPANAAPQLAQLASTALERGWTNHVAFEEQALFPILARHRHGNPDLLAGLDQLMLEHADDASLDQELVDTLDDLARGGPPENPEMVGYLLRAHFVPMRRHVLWENAFLIPAARRLLSSEDISMLRDWIRAREPEKCTCGATLG
;
A
#
# COMPACT_ATOMS: atom_id res chain seq x y z
N MET A 1 -5.48 -19.50 -4.00
CA MET A 1 -5.12 -18.14 -3.55
C MET A 1 -6.22 -17.65 -2.62
N ASP A 2 -5.87 -17.17 -1.45
CA ASP A 2 -6.78 -16.59 -0.47
C ASP A 2 -6.62 -15.05 -0.53
N PRO A 3 -7.61 -14.30 -1.05
CA PRO A 3 -7.54 -12.84 -1.18
C PRO A 3 -7.31 -12.11 0.14
N ILE A 4 -7.86 -12.61 1.25
CA ILE A 4 -7.74 -11.94 2.55
C ILE A 4 -6.39 -12.22 3.19
N ARG A 5 -5.80 -13.38 2.91
CA ARG A 5 -4.40 -13.63 3.26
C ARG A 5 -3.47 -12.68 2.48
N LEU A 6 -3.69 -12.51 1.17
CA LEU A 6 -2.88 -11.60 0.36
C LEU A 6 -2.92 -10.17 0.90
N LEU A 7 -4.12 -9.66 1.20
CA LEU A 7 -4.29 -8.33 1.83
C LEU A 7 -3.44 -8.19 3.10
N HIS A 8 -3.45 -9.21 3.96
CA HIS A 8 -2.66 -9.20 5.19
C HIS A 8 -1.14 -9.27 4.93
N GLU A 9 -0.71 -9.96 3.87
CA GLU A 9 0.69 -10.00 3.46
C GLU A 9 1.14 -8.65 2.89
N ASP A 10 0.31 -7.99 2.08
CA ASP A 10 0.56 -6.64 1.58
C ASP A 10 0.70 -5.63 2.73
N ASN A 11 -0.15 -5.76 3.77
CA ASN A 11 -0.06 -4.94 4.97
C ASN A 11 1.27 -5.10 5.71
N ALA A 12 1.83 -6.32 5.74
CA ALA A 12 3.17 -6.52 6.31
C ALA A 12 4.24 -5.81 5.48
N LEU A 13 4.17 -5.89 4.15
CA LEU A 13 5.09 -5.18 3.25
C LEU A 13 4.99 -3.65 3.38
N ARG A 14 3.79 -3.11 3.59
CA ARG A 14 3.57 -1.68 3.87
C ARG A 14 4.25 -1.25 5.17
N LEU A 15 4.20 -2.08 6.21
CA LEU A 15 4.90 -1.81 7.48
C LEU A 15 6.43 -1.88 7.30
N ASP A 16 6.94 -2.86 6.56
CA ASP A 16 8.38 -2.95 6.25
C ASP A 16 8.86 -1.69 5.49
N LEU A 17 8.06 -1.18 4.56
CA LEU A 17 8.34 0.08 3.88
C LEU A 17 8.32 1.27 4.86
N CYS A 18 7.36 1.34 5.78
CA CYS A 18 7.34 2.38 6.82
C CYS A 18 8.63 2.39 7.64
N ASP A 19 9.13 1.22 8.04
CA ASP A 19 10.37 1.08 8.79
C ASP A 19 11.59 1.52 7.97
N LEU A 20 11.60 1.22 6.67
CA LEU A 20 12.64 1.69 5.75
C LEU A 20 12.64 3.23 5.60
N LEU A 21 11.46 3.84 5.45
CA LEU A 21 11.33 5.30 5.33
C LEU A 21 11.75 6.00 6.62
N GLU A 22 11.40 5.45 7.78
CA GLU A 22 11.84 5.97 9.08
C GLU A 22 13.36 5.87 9.24
N HIS A 23 13.96 4.75 8.85
CA HIS A 23 15.40 4.59 8.86
C HIS A 23 16.12 5.63 7.99
N ILE A 24 15.59 5.91 6.80
CA ILE A 24 16.12 6.98 5.93
C ILE A 24 15.97 8.34 6.61
N ALA A 25 14.79 8.64 7.16
CA ALA A 25 14.50 9.93 7.81
C ALA A 25 15.39 10.21 9.02
N ASP A 26 15.73 9.18 9.81
CA ASP A 26 16.62 9.29 10.96
C ASP A 26 18.11 9.35 10.58
N GLY A 27 18.46 8.89 9.37
CA GLY A 27 19.81 8.96 8.82
C GLY A 27 20.19 10.33 8.24
N LEU A 28 19.22 11.21 8.00
CA LEU A 28 19.46 12.51 7.37
C LEU A 28 20.18 13.51 8.31
N PRO A 29 21.03 14.42 7.77
CA PRO A 29 21.56 14.44 6.40
C PRO A 29 22.78 13.52 6.20
N ALA A 30 23.35 12.97 7.26
CA ALA A 30 24.68 12.38 7.27
C ALA A 30 24.78 11.03 6.55
N ASN A 31 23.66 10.31 6.43
CA ASN A 31 23.59 8.96 5.89
C ASN A 31 22.31 8.76 5.07
N ALA A 32 22.13 9.56 4.02
CA ALA A 32 20.97 9.48 3.11
C ALA A 32 20.83 8.14 2.36
N ALA A 33 21.77 7.20 2.51
CA ALA A 33 21.75 5.82 2.02
C ALA A 33 21.02 5.64 0.65
N PRO A 34 21.63 6.09 -0.47
CA PRO A 34 20.96 6.15 -1.77
C PRO A 34 20.36 4.81 -2.25
N GLN A 35 20.97 3.68 -1.88
CA GLN A 35 20.44 2.35 -2.20
C GLN A 35 19.13 2.04 -1.48
N LEU A 36 18.98 2.51 -0.22
CA LEU A 36 17.75 2.36 0.55
C LEU A 36 16.66 3.27 0.00
N ALA A 37 17.00 4.51 -0.39
CA ALA A 37 16.07 5.41 -1.05
C ALA A 37 15.54 4.83 -2.37
N GLN A 38 16.42 4.23 -3.19
CA GLN A 38 16.01 3.55 -4.42
C GLN A 38 15.07 2.38 -4.15
N LEU A 39 15.35 1.57 -3.13
CA LEU A 39 14.51 0.44 -2.74
C LEU A 39 13.12 0.92 -2.30
N ALA A 40 13.08 1.98 -1.47
CA ALA A 40 11.83 2.57 -0.99
C ALA A 40 10.99 3.14 -2.14
N SER A 41 11.61 3.89 -3.06
CA SER A 41 10.95 4.43 -4.26
C SER A 41 10.29 3.32 -5.09
N THR A 42 11.05 2.28 -5.44
CA THR A 42 10.52 1.14 -6.22
C THR A 42 9.39 0.40 -5.50
N ALA A 43 9.48 0.26 -4.17
CA ALA A 43 8.43 -0.39 -3.39
C ALA A 43 7.13 0.44 -3.37
N LEU A 44 7.25 1.76 -3.20
CA LEU A 44 6.13 2.69 -3.16
C LEU A 44 5.38 2.72 -4.50
N GLU A 45 6.10 2.82 -5.63
CA GLU A 45 5.49 2.82 -6.97
C GLU A 45 4.74 1.51 -7.30
N ARG A 46 5.33 0.36 -6.97
CA ARG A 46 4.81 -0.95 -7.39
C ARG A 46 3.73 -1.50 -6.47
N GLY A 47 3.83 -1.25 -5.17
CA GLY A 47 2.95 -1.83 -4.17
C GLY A 47 1.59 -1.15 -4.09
N TRP A 48 1.56 0.17 -4.26
CA TRP A 48 0.42 0.98 -3.85
C TRP A 48 -0.79 0.86 -4.78
N THR A 49 -0.56 0.97 -6.10
CA THR A 49 -1.67 1.08 -7.07
C THR A 49 -2.57 -0.17 -7.09
N ASN A 50 -1.97 -1.37 -7.00
CA ASN A 50 -2.75 -2.60 -7.06
C ASN A 50 -3.50 -2.90 -5.76
N HIS A 51 -2.90 -2.57 -4.62
CA HIS A 51 -3.50 -2.76 -3.31
C HIS A 51 -4.73 -1.87 -3.12
N VAL A 52 -4.55 -0.55 -3.29
CA VAL A 52 -5.65 0.43 -3.20
C VAL A 52 -6.76 0.09 -4.20
N ALA A 53 -6.40 -0.29 -5.43
CA ALA A 53 -7.41 -0.70 -6.42
C ALA A 53 -8.17 -1.97 -6.00
N PHE A 54 -7.50 -2.96 -5.39
CA PHE A 54 -8.16 -4.17 -4.89
C PHE A 54 -9.16 -3.82 -3.80
N GLU A 55 -8.76 -2.96 -2.87
CA GLU A 55 -9.61 -2.52 -1.78
C GLU A 55 -10.82 -1.73 -2.28
N GLU A 56 -10.60 -0.65 -3.02
CA GLU A 56 -11.65 0.27 -3.43
C GLU A 56 -12.56 -0.27 -4.53
N GLN A 57 -12.02 -1.04 -5.48
CA GLN A 57 -12.78 -1.49 -6.65
C GLN A 57 -13.38 -2.88 -6.46
N ALA A 58 -12.94 -3.66 -5.47
CA ALA A 58 -13.42 -5.01 -5.24
C ALA A 58 -13.85 -5.27 -3.79
N LEU A 59 -12.95 -5.14 -2.81
CA LEU A 59 -13.22 -5.54 -1.43
C LEU A 59 -14.27 -4.65 -0.76
N PHE A 60 -14.07 -3.33 -0.73
CA PHE A 60 -14.97 -2.40 -0.07
C PHE A 60 -16.38 -2.43 -0.66
N PRO A 61 -16.58 -2.45 -2.00
CA PRO A 61 -17.92 -2.56 -2.58
C PRO A 61 -18.64 -3.85 -2.17
N ILE A 62 -17.93 -4.97 -2.05
CA ILE A 62 -18.51 -6.24 -1.61
C ILE A 62 -18.86 -6.18 -0.12
N LEU A 63 -17.96 -5.66 0.73
CA LEU A 63 -18.22 -5.50 2.16
C LEU A 63 -19.38 -4.52 2.43
N ALA A 64 -19.49 -3.44 1.66
CA ALA A 64 -20.58 -2.47 1.78
C ALA A 64 -21.95 -3.06 1.38
N ARG A 65 -21.98 -4.04 0.46
CA ARG A 65 -23.21 -4.79 0.12
C ARG A 65 -23.62 -5.76 1.22
N HIS A 66 -22.67 -6.22 2.04
CA HIS A 66 -22.98 -7.12 3.14
C HIS A 66 -23.70 -6.40 4.28
N ARG A 67 -25.02 -6.61 4.26
CA ARG A 67 -26.00 -6.45 5.34
C ARG A 67 -26.22 -5.01 5.78
N HIS A 68 -27.46 -4.54 5.63
CA HIS A 68 -28.20 -3.83 6.69
C HIS A 68 -27.35 -3.10 7.76
N GLY A 69 -26.52 -2.13 7.32
CA GLY A 69 -25.81 -1.16 8.14
C GLY A 69 -25.21 -1.68 9.44
N ASN A 70 -23.98 -2.22 9.42
CA ASN A 70 -23.09 -1.86 10.52
C ASN A 70 -22.54 -0.46 10.20
N PRO A 71 -23.08 0.61 10.82
CA PRO A 71 -22.69 1.97 10.47
C PRO A 71 -21.20 2.21 10.74
N ASP A 72 -20.64 1.52 11.75
CA ASP A 72 -19.23 1.64 12.11
C ASP A 72 -18.32 1.04 11.03
N LEU A 73 -18.74 -0.06 10.39
CA LEU A 73 -17.99 -0.63 9.26
C LEU A 73 -18.04 0.32 8.07
N LEU A 74 -19.23 0.83 7.72
CA LEU A 74 -19.39 1.74 6.58
C LEU A 74 -18.60 3.03 6.78
N ALA A 75 -18.68 3.65 7.97
CA ALA A 75 -17.88 4.82 8.31
C ALA A 75 -16.38 4.53 8.27
N GLY A 76 -15.96 3.33 8.68
CA GLY A 76 -14.58 2.88 8.56
C GLY A 76 -14.12 2.75 7.10
N LEU A 77 -14.94 2.16 6.23
CA LEU A 77 -14.64 2.06 4.79
C LEU A 77 -14.55 3.45 4.14
N ASP A 78 -15.48 4.36 4.47
CA ASP A 78 -15.45 5.74 3.97
C ASP A 78 -14.20 6.49 4.43
N GLN A 79 -13.77 6.28 5.68
CA GLN A 79 -12.54 6.86 6.21
C GLN A 79 -11.29 6.32 5.49
N LEU A 80 -11.22 5.02 5.23
CA LEU A 80 -10.09 4.43 4.48
C LEU A 80 -10.00 5.00 3.06
N MET A 81 -11.13 5.16 2.36
CA MET A 81 -11.14 5.77 1.02
C MET A 81 -10.69 7.24 1.05
N LEU A 82 -11.05 8.00 2.10
CA LEU A 82 -10.57 9.37 2.26
C LEU A 82 -9.06 9.40 2.48
N GLU A 83 -8.54 8.51 3.33
CA GLU A 83 -7.10 8.39 3.58
C GLU A 83 -6.32 8.06 2.30
N HIS A 84 -6.80 7.10 1.48
CA HIS A 84 -6.19 6.82 0.18
C HIS A 84 -6.18 8.02 -0.76
N ALA A 85 -7.28 8.80 -0.79
CA ALA A 85 -7.37 9.98 -1.63
C ALA A 85 -6.41 11.09 -1.18
N ASP A 86 -6.26 11.27 0.13
CA ASP A 86 -5.33 12.24 0.72
C ASP A 86 -3.86 11.84 0.47
N ASP A 87 -3.54 10.54 0.60
CA ASP A 87 -2.19 10.01 0.45
C ASP A 87 -1.70 10.03 -1.01
N ALA A 88 -2.59 9.88 -2.01
CA ALA A 88 -2.22 9.76 -3.42
C ALA A 88 -1.31 10.88 -3.95
N SER A 89 -1.51 12.12 -3.49
CA SER A 89 -0.65 13.24 -3.91
C SER A 89 0.70 13.24 -3.19
N LEU A 90 0.71 12.85 -1.91
CA LEU A 90 1.90 12.77 -1.08
C LEU A 90 2.82 11.64 -1.56
N ASP A 91 2.25 10.50 -1.97
CA ASP A 91 3.01 9.36 -2.48
C ASP A 91 3.82 9.73 -3.72
N GLN A 92 3.24 10.51 -4.63
CA GLN A 92 3.95 10.96 -5.83
C GLN A 92 5.12 11.90 -5.48
N GLU A 93 4.90 12.86 -4.57
CA GLU A 93 5.96 13.74 -4.08
C GLU A 93 7.05 12.95 -3.34
N LEU A 94 6.66 11.89 -2.64
CA LEU A 94 7.58 11.02 -1.91
C LEU A 94 8.43 10.17 -2.85
N VAL A 95 7.87 9.63 -3.92
CA VAL A 95 8.63 8.93 -4.97
C VAL A 95 9.68 9.87 -5.57
N ASP A 96 9.29 11.08 -5.98
CA ASP A 96 10.22 12.06 -6.55
C ASP A 96 11.34 12.40 -5.55
N THR A 97 10.99 12.60 -4.29
CA THR A 97 11.96 12.87 -3.22
C THR A 97 12.92 11.71 -2.99
N LEU A 98 12.43 10.47 -3.01
CA LEU A 98 13.26 9.27 -2.84
C LEU A 98 14.16 9.02 -4.05
N ASP A 99 13.69 9.29 -5.26
CA ASP A 99 14.50 9.22 -6.48
C ASP A 99 15.62 10.26 -6.48
N ASP A 100 15.35 11.46 -5.98
CA ASP A 100 16.36 12.50 -5.80
C ASP A 100 17.45 12.06 -4.81
N LEU A 101 17.06 11.48 -3.66
CA LEU A 101 17.99 10.89 -2.70
C LEU A 101 18.78 9.71 -3.30
N ALA A 102 18.13 8.89 -4.14
CA ALA A 102 18.74 7.73 -4.79
C ALA A 102 19.83 8.12 -5.79
N ARG A 103 19.72 9.30 -6.43
CA ARG A 103 20.78 9.85 -7.30
C ARG A 103 22.03 10.29 -6.52
N GLY A 104 21.91 10.45 -5.20
CA GLY A 104 23.00 10.71 -4.28
C GLY A 104 23.32 12.20 -4.08
N GLY A 105 24.13 12.46 -3.06
CA GLY A 105 24.36 13.81 -2.53
C GLY A 105 23.43 14.14 -1.35
N PRO A 106 23.83 15.05 -0.45
CA PRO A 106 22.95 15.47 0.64
C PRO A 106 21.76 16.24 0.07
N PRO A 107 20.53 16.04 0.58
CA PRO A 107 19.39 16.84 0.15
C PRO A 107 19.60 18.30 0.50
N GLU A 108 19.10 19.21 -0.35
CA GLU A 108 19.22 20.66 -0.13
C GLU A 108 18.53 21.09 1.18
N ASN A 109 17.42 20.44 1.53
CA ASN A 109 16.69 20.66 2.77
C ASN A 109 16.38 19.32 3.47
N PRO A 110 17.32 18.80 4.27
CA PRO A 110 17.16 17.51 4.96
C PRO A 110 15.97 17.48 5.93
N GLU A 111 15.65 18.61 6.57
CA GLU A 111 14.51 18.72 7.49
C GLU A 111 13.18 18.56 6.76
N MET A 112 13.05 19.18 5.59
CA MET A 112 11.87 19.03 4.74
C MET A 112 11.71 17.57 4.28
N VAL A 113 12.78 16.95 3.81
CA VAL A 113 12.75 15.53 3.41
C VAL A 113 12.35 14.64 4.58
N GLY A 114 12.94 14.85 5.75
CA GLY A 114 12.59 14.12 6.98
C GLY A 114 11.15 14.36 7.42
N TYR A 115 10.58 15.54 7.15
CA TYR A 115 9.17 15.85 7.38
C TYR A 115 8.26 15.09 6.41
N LEU A 116 8.55 15.09 5.11
CA LEU A 116 7.76 14.36 4.10
C LEU A 116 7.72 12.85 4.38
N LEU A 117 8.88 12.25 4.68
CA LEU A 117 8.97 10.83 5.03
C LEU A 117 8.06 10.50 6.22
N ARG A 118 8.14 11.32 7.29
CA ARG A 118 7.30 11.17 8.50
C ARG A 118 5.82 11.42 8.24
N ALA A 119 5.49 12.35 7.34
CA ALA A 119 4.13 12.64 6.95
C ALA A 119 3.45 11.43 6.29
N HIS A 120 4.21 10.55 5.64
CA HIS A 120 3.70 9.30 5.06
C HIS A 120 3.69 8.14 6.07
N PHE A 121 4.83 7.77 6.68
CA PHE A 121 4.90 6.50 7.42
C PHE A 121 4.10 6.50 8.74
N VAL A 122 3.88 7.66 9.37
CA VAL A 122 3.11 7.75 10.62
C VAL A 122 1.62 7.43 10.41
N PRO A 123 0.89 8.11 9.52
CA PRO A 123 -0.50 7.75 9.25
C PRO A 123 -0.62 6.36 8.62
N MET A 124 0.31 5.95 7.75
CA MET A 124 0.30 4.63 7.13
C MET A 124 0.28 3.48 8.15
N ARG A 125 1.07 3.59 9.22
CA ARG A 125 1.06 2.58 10.31
C ARG A 125 -0.29 2.51 11.02
N ARG A 126 -0.96 3.64 11.21
CA ARG A 126 -2.31 3.69 11.80
C ARG A 126 -3.34 3.07 10.85
N HIS A 127 -3.22 3.36 9.56
CA HIS A 127 -4.08 2.82 8.52
C HIS A 127 -4.00 1.28 8.49
N VAL A 128 -2.78 0.74 8.37
CA VAL A 128 -2.54 -0.72 8.39
C VAL A 128 -2.99 -1.36 9.71
N LEU A 129 -2.77 -0.68 10.85
CA LEU A 129 -3.28 -1.15 12.13
C LEU A 129 -4.81 -1.30 12.10
N TRP A 130 -5.52 -0.33 11.52
CA TRP A 130 -6.97 -0.37 11.41
C TRP A 130 -7.45 -1.52 10.52
N GLU A 131 -6.83 -1.70 9.35
CA GLU A 131 -7.15 -2.80 8.45
C GLU A 131 -6.95 -4.17 9.13
N ASN A 132 -5.81 -4.35 9.81
CA ASN A 132 -5.47 -5.59 10.49
C ASN A 132 -6.41 -5.88 11.67
N ALA A 133 -6.80 -4.84 12.43
CA ALA A 133 -7.62 -5.00 13.62
C ALA A 133 -9.12 -5.07 13.33
N PHE A 134 -9.60 -4.44 12.25
CA PHE A 134 -11.03 -4.28 11.97
C PHE A 134 -11.44 -4.80 10.59
N LEU A 135 -10.78 -4.35 9.51
CA LEU A 135 -11.16 -4.73 8.15
C LEU A 135 -11.00 -6.22 7.87
N ILE A 136 -9.80 -6.78 8.11
CA ILE A 136 -9.48 -8.18 7.84
C ILE A 136 -10.38 -9.13 8.67
N PRO A 137 -10.58 -8.92 9.98
CA PRO A 137 -11.53 -9.72 10.75
C PRO A 137 -12.97 -9.59 10.24
N ALA A 138 -13.40 -8.39 9.85
CA ALA A 138 -14.73 -8.18 9.27
C ALA A 138 -14.87 -8.94 7.94
N ALA A 139 -13.88 -8.87 7.06
CA ALA A 139 -13.86 -9.57 5.79
C ALA A 139 -13.96 -11.09 5.97
N ARG A 140 -13.16 -11.67 6.88
CA ARG A 140 -13.23 -13.12 7.18
C ARG A 140 -14.58 -13.57 7.71
N ARG A 141 -15.28 -12.70 8.45
CA ARG A 141 -16.58 -13.00 9.06
C ARG A 141 -17.75 -12.82 8.09
N LEU A 142 -17.68 -11.81 7.23
CA LEU A 142 -18.81 -11.35 6.43
C LEU A 142 -18.81 -11.94 5.01
N LEU A 143 -17.65 -12.18 4.42
CA LEU A 143 -17.55 -12.64 3.05
C LEU A 143 -17.98 -14.10 2.93
N SER A 144 -18.89 -14.36 2.00
CA SER A 144 -19.31 -15.71 1.61
C SER A 144 -18.30 -16.35 0.65
N SER A 145 -18.46 -17.64 0.39
CA SER A 145 -17.65 -18.35 -0.62
C SER A 145 -17.77 -17.75 -2.03
N GLU A 146 -18.93 -17.19 -2.37
CA GLU A 146 -19.18 -16.52 -3.65
C GLU A 146 -18.38 -15.21 -3.73
N ASP A 147 -18.42 -14.40 -2.68
CA ASP A 147 -17.64 -13.16 -2.60
C ASP A 147 -16.13 -13.41 -2.72
N ILE A 148 -15.62 -14.43 -2.02
CA ILE A 148 -14.21 -14.81 -2.13
C ILE A 148 -13.87 -15.28 -3.56
N SER A 149 -14.81 -15.91 -4.27
CA SER A 149 -14.61 -16.24 -5.68
C SER A 149 -14.51 -15.00 -6.55
N MET A 150 -15.40 -14.02 -6.35
CA MET A 150 -15.38 -12.74 -7.08
C MET A 150 -14.05 -11.99 -6.87
N LEU A 151 -13.56 -11.94 -5.63
CA LEU A 151 -12.26 -11.33 -5.32
C LEU A 151 -11.11 -12.05 -6.00
N ARG A 152 -11.11 -13.39 -6.02
CA ARG A 152 -10.12 -14.18 -6.74
C ARG A 152 -10.12 -13.89 -8.24
N ASP A 153 -11.30 -13.78 -8.84
CA ASP A 153 -11.42 -13.51 -10.26
C ASP A 153 -10.98 -12.08 -10.61
N TRP A 154 -11.26 -11.11 -9.72
CA TRP A 154 -10.74 -9.75 -9.84
C TRP A 154 -9.20 -9.71 -9.82
N ILE A 155 -8.57 -10.41 -8.87
CA ILE A 155 -7.11 -10.47 -8.76
C ILE A 155 -6.51 -11.08 -10.03
N ARG A 156 -7.04 -12.22 -10.49
CA ARG A 156 -6.55 -12.91 -11.70
C ARG A 156 -6.65 -12.07 -12.97
N ALA A 157 -7.71 -11.27 -13.09
CA ALA A 157 -7.90 -10.41 -14.26
C ALA A 157 -6.87 -9.26 -14.34
N ARG A 158 -6.14 -9.00 -13.25
CA ARG A 158 -5.17 -7.89 -13.13
C ARG A 158 -3.76 -8.34 -12.80
N GLU A 159 -3.53 -9.64 -12.62
CA GLU A 159 -2.18 -10.18 -12.69
C GLU A 159 -1.64 -9.89 -14.11
N PRO A 160 -0.43 -9.31 -14.25
CA PRO A 160 0.18 -9.20 -15.57
C PRO A 160 0.25 -10.61 -16.18
N GLU A 161 -0.25 -10.77 -17.41
CA GLU A 161 -0.10 -12.02 -18.14
C GLU A 161 1.36 -12.45 -18.02
N LYS A 162 1.59 -13.67 -17.51
CA LYS A 162 2.95 -14.24 -17.48
C LYS A 162 3.48 -14.11 -18.90
N CYS A 163 4.47 -13.26 -19.09
CA CYS A 163 5.11 -13.08 -20.38
C CYS A 163 5.62 -14.46 -20.80
N THR A 164 4.91 -15.12 -21.72
CA THR A 164 5.35 -16.35 -22.36
C THR A 164 6.38 -15.94 -23.41
N CYS A 165 7.54 -15.49 -22.93
CA CYS A 165 8.71 -15.41 -23.80
C CYS A 165 9.02 -16.84 -24.23
N GLY A 166 8.58 -17.16 -25.44
CA GLY A 166 8.75 -18.46 -26.07
C GLY A 166 10.25 -18.76 -26.16
N ALA A 167 10.67 -19.77 -25.42
CA ALA A 167 11.90 -20.47 -25.70
C ALA A 167 11.76 -21.18 -27.05
N THR A 168 12.08 -20.47 -28.13
CA THR A 168 12.42 -21.08 -29.42
C THR A 168 13.81 -20.59 -29.79
N LEU A 169 14.82 -21.21 -29.18
CA LEU A 169 16.14 -21.28 -29.77
C LEU A 169 16.15 -22.53 -30.66
N GLY A 170 15.91 -22.32 -31.95
CA GLY A 170 16.22 -23.23 -33.03
C GLY A 170 17.37 -22.66 -33.84
#